data_AF-A0A2E0WZQ4-F1
#
_entry.id   AF-A0A2E0WZQ4-F1
#
_cell.length_a   1.000
_cell.length_b   1.000
_cell.length_c   1.000
_cell.angle_alpha   90.00
_cell.angle_beta   90.00
_cell.angle_gamma   90.00
#
_symmetry.space_group_name_H-M   'P 1'
#
loop_
_entity.id
_entity.type
_entity.pdbx_description
1 polymer ?
#
loop_
_entity_poly.entity_id
_entity_poly.type
_entity_poly.pdbx_seq_one_letter_code
_entity_poly.pdbx_strand_id
1 'polypeptide(L)'
;MAIWHRCLVWVLGWATLAAAACGETIEVASATMGVTGYNAGQAIGTDQFLGWRFELTTGLLVSEVGGHMVAAPDGGVFAAIVRLDALDALPPGFPFADSEVLATAAMTPPVPSDEVFVDLQALLVPGSYALVFGSGLYEGGMTKTGTNAAMVQAGSQDLLEGVSTDSFIAWIGAEQRWRSGIASPTHGMRFVVRGAEVASLADFELDGDVDGGDLSVWGAGFGKTPDAVLTDGDADSDGSVTGSDFLEWQRAFAEAAAPTGAAVPEPVAWVLAAVAALLVASMHALRSSQTAE
;
A
#
# COMPACT_ATOMS: atom_id res chain seq x y z
N MET A 1 27.47 2.27 17.23
CA MET A 1 27.26 0.80 17.29
C MET A 1 26.75 0.41 15.91
N ALA A 2 27.63 -0.16 15.08
CA ALA A 2 27.34 -0.43 13.67
C ALA A 2 26.38 -1.62 13.55
N ILE A 3 25.17 -1.37 13.05
CA ILE A 3 24.17 -2.40 12.78
C ILE A 3 24.36 -2.83 11.32
N TRP A 4 24.87 -4.03 11.13
CA TRP A 4 24.98 -4.67 9.83
C TRP A 4 23.60 -5.26 9.49
N HIS A 5 22.92 -4.70 8.48
CA HIS A 5 21.70 -5.28 7.92
C HIS A 5 22.12 -6.31 6.85
N ARG A 6 21.70 -7.57 7.02
CA ARG A 6 21.93 -8.62 6.02
C ARG A 6 20.77 -8.57 5.02
N CYS A 7 21.04 -8.10 3.81
CA CYS A 7 20.13 -8.26 2.66
C CYS A 7 19.95 -9.75 2.36
N LEU A 8 18.71 -10.24 2.34
CA LEU A 8 18.40 -11.57 1.85
C LEU A 8 18.25 -11.48 0.33
N VAL A 9 19.25 -12.00 -0.39
CA VAL A 9 19.20 -12.17 -1.86
C VAL A 9 18.56 -13.53 -2.14
N TRP A 10 17.36 -13.54 -2.72
CA TRP A 10 16.76 -14.77 -3.25
C TRP A 10 17.12 -14.92 -4.74
N VAL A 11 17.89 -15.96 -5.08
CA VAL A 11 18.14 -16.37 -6.47
C VAL A 11 17.41 -17.67 -6.73
N LEU A 12 16.28 -17.63 -7.47
CA LEU A 12 15.76 -18.77 -8.22
C LEU A 12 15.00 -18.31 -9.48
N GLY A 13 15.60 -18.60 -10.64
CA GLY A 13 14.93 -19.07 -11.86
C GLY A 13 13.78 -18.28 -12.51
N TRP A 14 14.15 -17.47 -13.52
CA TRP A 14 13.35 -16.95 -14.64
C TRP A 14 12.20 -15.98 -14.28
N ALA A 15 12.41 -14.71 -14.64
CA ALA A 15 11.67 -13.49 -14.30
C ALA A 15 11.85 -13.07 -12.82
N THR A 16 12.96 -12.41 -12.54
CA THR A 16 13.31 -11.88 -11.22
C THR A 16 12.54 -10.60 -10.90
N LEU A 17 11.51 -10.68 -10.06
CA LEU A 17 11.13 -9.61 -9.12
C LEU A 17 12.16 -9.52 -7.95
N ALA A 18 13.44 -9.71 -8.25
CA ALA A 18 14.49 -9.92 -7.27
C ALA A 18 15.58 -8.85 -7.39
N ALA A 19 15.18 -7.59 -7.33
CA ALA A 19 16.08 -6.49 -7.02
C ALA A 19 15.32 -5.25 -6.55
N ALA A 20 14.44 -5.36 -5.55
CA ALA A 20 13.89 -4.17 -4.91
C ALA A 20 13.28 -4.43 -3.55
N ALA A 21 14.07 -4.12 -2.54
CA ALA A 21 13.67 -3.24 -1.45
C ALA A 21 14.82 -3.23 -0.45
N CYS A 22 15.73 -2.28 -0.59
CA CYS A 22 16.54 -1.83 0.55
C CYS A 22 15.73 -0.86 1.45
N GLY A 23 14.40 -0.98 1.42
CA GLY A 23 13.45 -0.19 2.17
C GLY A 23 12.88 -0.95 3.37
N GLU A 24 12.37 -0.21 4.34
CA GLU A 24 11.61 -0.75 5.47
C GLU A 24 10.35 -1.44 4.96
N THR A 25 10.05 -2.65 5.45
CA THR A 25 8.79 -3.33 5.13
C THR A 25 7.63 -2.52 5.71
N ILE A 26 6.75 -2.05 4.84
CA ILE A 26 5.52 -1.37 5.24
C ILE A 26 4.49 -2.41 5.67
N GLU A 27 3.82 -2.13 6.77
CA GLU A 27 2.67 -2.90 7.24
C GLU A 27 1.40 -2.05 7.16
N VAL A 28 0.45 -2.50 6.34
CA VAL A 28 -0.90 -1.93 6.27
C VAL A 28 -1.84 -2.89 6.98
N ALA A 29 -2.36 -2.49 8.14
CA ALA A 29 -3.16 -3.36 8.99
C ALA A 29 -4.48 -2.71 9.44
N SER A 30 -5.47 -3.54 9.75
CA SER A 30 -6.80 -3.10 10.21
C SER A 30 -6.91 -2.90 11.72
N ALA A 31 -6.12 -3.63 12.50
CA ALA A 31 -6.19 -3.66 13.97
C ALA A 31 -4.85 -4.03 14.58
N THR A 32 -4.62 -3.67 15.84
CA THR A 32 -3.46 -4.13 16.63
C THR A 32 -3.44 -5.65 16.76
N MET A 33 -2.26 -6.23 16.99
CA MET A 33 -2.18 -7.65 17.35
C MET A 33 -2.67 -7.85 18.78
N GLY A 34 -3.64 -8.75 18.95
CA GLY A 34 -4.23 -9.09 20.24
C GLY A 34 -3.56 -10.28 20.92
N VAL A 35 -4.19 -10.74 22.00
CA VAL A 35 -3.76 -11.95 22.73
C VAL A 35 -3.91 -13.19 21.84
N THR A 36 -2.89 -14.05 21.78
CA THR A 36 -2.93 -15.31 21.02
C THR A 36 -3.52 -16.46 21.85
N GLY A 37 -3.74 -17.63 21.24
CA GLY A 37 -4.20 -18.83 21.95
C GLY A 37 -5.72 -19.05 21.96
N TYR A 38 -6.48 -18.29 21.17
CA TYR A 38 -7.91 -18.52 21.00
C TYR A 38 -8.17 -19.76 20.15
N ASN A 39 -9.30 -20.44 20.39
CA ASN A 39 -9.73 -21.60 19.61
C ASN A 39 -10.94 -21.29 18.71
N ALA A 40 -11.35 -20.02 18.64
CA ALA A 40 -12.51 -19.56 17.89
C ALA A 40 -12.39 -18.07 17.55
N GLY A 41 -13.19 -17.63 16.59
CA GLY A 41 -13.30 -16.23 16.15
C GLY A 41 -14.49 -16.05 15.22
N GLN A 42 -14.46 -15.00 14.42
CA GLN A 42 -15.42 -14.77 13.34
C GLN A 42 -15.17 -15.76 12.20
N ALA A 43 -16.15 -16.64 11.96
CA ALA A 43 -15.97 -17.79 11.09
C ALA A 43 -15.80 -17.42 9.61
N ILE A 44 -14.89 -18.13 8.95
CA ILE A 44 -14.75 -18.23 7.50
C ILE A 44 -15.30 -19.61 7.12
N GLY A 45 -16.54 -19.61 6.63
CA GLY A 45 -17.27 -20.82 6.24
C GLY A 45 -17.11 -21.15 4.75
N THR A 46 -17.72 -22.25 4.31
CA THR A 46 -17.64 -22.76 2.91
C THR A 46 -18.10 -21.78 1.85
N ASP A 47 -19.02 -20.87 2.21
CA ASP A 47 -19.55 -19.85 1.31
C ASP A 47 -19.55 -18.46 1.98
N GLN A 48 -18.66 -18.24 2.96
CA GLN A 48 -18.53 -16.97 3.66
C GLN A 48 -17.11 -16.45 3.59
N PHE A 49 -16.94 -15.23 3.09
CA PHE A 49 -15.65 -14.56 3.05
C PHE A 49 -15.67 -13.39 4.02
N LEU A 50 -14.51 -13.06 4.57
CA LEU A 50 -14.29 -11.90 5.42
C LEU A 50 -13.20 -11.05 4.78
N GLY A 51 -13.42 -9.75 4.72
CA GLY A 51 -12.45 -8.84 4.15
C GLY A 51 -12.35 -7.53 4.91
N TRP A 52 -11.27 -6.83 4.63
CA TRP A 52 -11.02 -5.48 5.10
C TRP A 52 -10.61 -4.60 3.94
N ARG A 53 -11.23 -3.43 3.85
CA ARG A 53 -10.97 -2.42 2.81
C ARG A 53 -9.96 -1.40 3.31
N PHE A 54 -9.01 -1.05 2.45
CA PHE A 54 -7.96 -0.10 2.71
C PHE A 54 -7.65 0.73 1.47
N GLU A 55 -6.99 1.88 1.67
CA GLU A 55 -6.58 2.78 0.60
C GLU A 55 -5.08 3.01 0.67
N LEU A 56 -4.44 3.11 -0.49
CA LEU A 56 -3.03 3.41 -0.65
C LEU A 56 -2.88 4.73 -1.38
N THR A 57 -2.04 5.62 -0.84
CA THR A 57 -1.68 6.90 -1.47
C THR A 57 -0.44 6.80 -2.35
N THR A 58 0.39 5.77 -2.12
CA THR A 58 1.59 5.43 -2.90
C THR A 58 1.50 3.98 -3.37
N GLY A 59 2.35 3.59 -4.32
CA GLY A 59 2.39 2.20 -4.77
C GLY A 59 2.90 1.26 -3.67
N LEU A 60 2.49 0.00 -3.71
CA LEU A 60 2.95 -1.04 -2.81
C LEU A 60 3.23 -2.32 -3.57
N LEU A 61 4.49 -2.78 -3.53
CA LEU A 61 4.87 -4.11 -3.97
C LEU A 61 4.62 -5.09 -2.81
N VAL A 62 3.47 -5.75 -2.83
CA VAL A 62 3.07 -6.71 -1.80
C VAL A 62 3.95 -7.95 -1.88
N SER A 63 4.45 -8.38 -0.72
CA SER A 63 5.22 -9.62 -0.56
C SER A 63 4.44 -10.67 0.22
N GLU A 64 3.68 -10.25 1.22
CA GLU A 64 2.95 -11.15 2.12
C GLU A 64 1.62 -10.54 2.55
N VAL A 65 0.65 -11.41 2.81
CA VAL A 65 -0.62 -11.04 3.46
C VAL A 65 -0.90 -11.97 4.62
N GLY A 66 -1.69 -11.50 5.59
CA GLY A 66 -1.93 -12.28 6.79
C GLY A 66 -2.90 -11.65 7.76
N GLY A 67 -2.92 -12.20 8.96
CA GLY A 67 -3.79 -11.74 10.02
C GLY A 67 -3.72 -12.59 11.28
N HIS A 68 -4.52 -12.22 12.27
CA HIS A 68 -4.68 -13.02 13.48
C HIS A 68 -5.82 -14.02 13.28
N MET A 69 -5.45 -15.29 13.10
CA MET A 69 -6.37 -16.31 12.63
C MET A 69 -6.26 -17.58 13.48
N VAL A 70 -7.29 -18.40 13.40
CA VAL A 70 -7.32 -19.75 13.96
C VAL A 70 -8.01 -20.67 12.97
N ALA A 71 -7.55 -21.92 12.87
CA ALA A 71 -8.26 -22.95 12.12
C ALA A 71 -8.33 -24.28 12.86
N ALA A 72 -9.26 -25.15 12.48
CA ALA A 72 -9.12 -26.58 12.78
C ALA A 72 -7.93 -27.19 11.99
N PRO A 73 -7.41 -28.36 12.36
CA PRO A 73 -6.22 -28.96 11.72
C PRO A 73 -6.28 -29.11 10.19
N ASP A 74 -7.47 -29.21 9.61
CA ASP A 74 -7.70 -29.32 8.16
C ASP A 74 -8.34 -28.04 7.56
N GLY A 75 -8.31 -26.92 8.28
CA GLY A 75 -8.93 -25.66 7.84
C GLY A 75 -7.95 -24.81 7.03
N GLY A 76 -8.14 -24.76 5.71
CA GLY A 76 -7.45 -23.83 4.82
C GLY A 76 -8.30 -22.61 4.50
N VAL A 77 -7.64 -21.50 4.15
CA VAL A 77 -8.27 -20.31 3.56
C VAL A 77 -7.47 -19.86 2.35
N PHE A 78 -8.15 -19.25 1.38
CA PHE A 78 -7.47 -18.40 0.40
C PHE A 78 -7.39 -16.97 0.94
N ALA A 79 -6.36 -16.26 0.51
CA ALA A 79 -6.23 -14.81 0.57
C ALA A 79 -6.36 -14.25 -0.85
N ALA A 80 -7.06 -13.14 -1.01
CA ALA A 80 -7.19 -12.44 -2.27
C ALA A 80 -7.04 -10.93 -2.06
N ILE A 81 -6.25 -10.28 -2.92
CA ILE A 81 -6.24 -8.82 -3.03
C ILE A 81 -7.17 -8.44 -4.17
N VAL A 82 -8.12 -7.56 -3.87
CA VAL A 82 -9.19 -7.16 -4.78
C VAL A 82 -9.16 -5.66 -4.96
N ARG A 83 -9.15 -5.18 -6.21
CA ARG A 83 -9.26 -3.75 -6.54
C ARG A 83 -10.70 -3.28 -6.36
N LEU A 84 -10.85 -2.06 -5.83
CA LEU A 84 -12.15 -1.41 -5.63
C LEU A 84 -12.20 -0.06 -6.37
N ASP A 85 -13.40 0.35 -6.77
CA ASP A 85 -13.64 1.67 -7.38
C ASP A 85 -13.44 2.82 -6.38
N ALA A 86 -13.71 2.57 -5.09
CA ALA A 86 -13.56 3.50 -3.98
C ALA A 86 -13.46 2.74 -2.65
N LEU A 87 -12.94 3.38 -1.59
CA LEU A 87 -12.75 2.77 -0.27
C LEU A 87 -14.06 2.28 0.35
N ASP A 88 -15.17 2.98 0.09
CA ASP A 88 -16.51 2.64 0.57
C ASP A 88 -17.30 1.75 -0.40
N ALA A 89 -16.74 1.42 -1.58
CA ALA A 89 -17.32 0.46 -2.50
C ALA A 89 -17.20 -0.99 -2.00
N LEU A 90 -18.10 -1.84 -2.47
CA LEU A 90 -18.02 -3.29 -2.31
C LEU A 90 -17.52 -3.90 -3.62
N PRO A 91 -16.90 -5.09 -3.60
CA PRO A 91 -16.54 -5.78 -4.84
C PRO A 91 -17.79 -5.95 -5.73
N PRO A 92 -17.76 -5.51 -7.00
CA PRO A 92 -18.92 -5.58 -7.89
C PRO A 92 -19.27 -7.00 -8.35
N GLY A 93 -18.35 -7.96 -8.21
CA GLY A 93 -18.57 -9.37 -8.56
C GLY A 93 -19.49 -10.16 -7.63
N PHE A 94 -19.85 -11.38 -8.08
CA PHE A 94 -20.64 -12.36 -7.35
C PHE A 94 -19.91 -13.72 -7.23
N PRO A 95 -18.93 -13.90 -6.33
CA PRO A 95 -18.42 -12.94 -5.35
C PRO A 95 -17.33 -12.00 -5.88
N PHE A 96 -16.62 -12.40 -6.95
CA PHE A 96 -15.63 -11.57 -7.61
C PHE A 96 -15.77 -11.63 -9.14
N ALA A 97 -15.35 -10.57 -9.83
CA ALA A 97 -15.06 -10.61 -11.26
C ALA A 97 -13.58 -11.00 -11.47
N ASP A 98 -13.24 -11.59 -12.62
CA ASP A 98 -11.84 -11.99 -12.87
C ASP A 98 -10.91 -10.77 -12.95
N SER A 99 -11.43 -9.61 -13.39
CA SER A 99 -10.65 -8.38 -13.56
C SER A 99 -10.36 -7.60 -12.27
N GLU A 100 -11.05 -7.90 -11.17
CA GLU A 100 -10.84 -7.20 -9.89
C GLU A 100 -9.87 -7.93 -8.96
N VAL A 101 -9.65 -9.24 -9.15
CA VAL A 101 -8.73 -10.03 -8.34
C VAL A 101 -7.31 -9.89 -8.87
N LEU A 102 -6.45 -9.24 -8.09
CA LEU A 102 -5.07 -8.94 -8.52
C LEU A 102 -4.10 -10.08 -8.19
N ALA A 103 -4.31 -10.75 -7.06
CA ALA A 103 -3.50 -11.89 -6.66
C ALA A 103 -4.25 -12.75 -5.64
N THR A 104 -3.90 -14.03 -5.60
CA THR A 104 -4.43 -14.98 -4.62
C THR A 104 -3.32 -15.85 -4.05
N ALA A 105 -3.50 -16.32 -2.83
CA ALA A 105 -2.64 -17.30 -2.17
C ALA A 105 -3.49 -18.22 -1.31
N ALA A 106 -3.00 -19.43 -1.03
CA ALA A 106 -3.64 -20.37 -0.10
C ALA A 106 -2.80 -20.51 1.16
N MET A 107 -3.44 -20.52 2.33
CA MET A 107 -2.78 -20.60 3.62
C MET A 107 -3.55 -21.48 4.61
N THR A 108 -2.85 -21.95 5.64
CA THR A 108 -3.41 -22.77 6.71
C THR A 108 -3.21 -22.04 8.04
N PRO A 109 -4.27 -21.44 8.62
CA PRO A 109 -4.17 -20.79 9.92
C PRO A 109 -3.77 -21.76 11.05
N PRO A 110 -3.14 -21.26 12.12
CA PRO A 110 -2.64 -22.10 13.21
C PRO A 110 -3.77 -22.56 14.16
N VAL A 111 -3.44 -23.54 15.00
CA VAL A 111 -4.23 -23.93 16.17
C VAL A 111 -3.31 -24.10 17.39
N PRO A 112 -3.50 -23.34 18.48
CA PRO A 112 -4.50 -22.28 18.66
C PRO A 112 -4.15 -21.02 17.86
N SER A 113 -4.93 -19.93 18.01
CA SER A 113 -4.76 -18.70 17.24
C SER A 113 -3.39 -18.07 17.40
N ASP A 114 -2.84 -17.57 16.30
CA ASP A 114 -1.62 -16.77 16.25
C ASP A 114 -1.66 -15.86 15.01
N GLU A 115 -0.69 -14.96 14.92
CA GLU A 115 -0.46 -14.22 13.69
C GLU A 115 0.14 -15.14 12.62
N VAL A 116 -0.44 -15.11 11.42
CA VAL A 116 -0.04 -15.98 10.31
C VAL A 116 0.01 -15.19 9.01
N PHE A 117 1.03 -15.50 8.20
CA PHE A 117 1.29 -14.85 6.92
C PHE A 117 1.49 -15.88 5.82
N VAL A 118 1.26 -15.47 4.58
CA VAL A 118 1.54 -16.23 3.36
C VAL A 118 2.10 -15.31 2.29
N ASP A 119 3.04 -15.83 1.50
CA ASP A 119 3.58 -15.15 0.33
C ASP A 119 2.45 -14.86 -0.67
N LEU A 120 2.33 -13.60 -1.07
CA LEU A 120 1.41 -13.14 -2.10
C LEU A 120 2.04 -11.94 -2.79
N GLN A 121 2.33 -12.09 -4.08
CA GLN A 121 3.00 -11.06 -4.87
C GLN A 121 1.97 -10.30 -5.70
N ALA A 122 1.90 -8.98 -5.50
CA ALA A 122 1.07 -8.08 -6.29
C ALA A 122 1.66 -6.67 -6.28
N LEU A 123 1.62 -5.98 -7.42
CA LEU A 123 1.83 -4.54 -7.45
C LEU A 123 0.48 -3.84 -7.27
N LEU A 124 0.36 -3.03 -6.23
CA LEU A 124 -0.78 -2.18 -6.00
C LEU A 124 -0.40 -0.74 -6.32
N VAL A 125 -1.03 -0.16 -7.32
CA VAL A 125 -0.93 1.29 -7.60
C VAL A 125 -1.73 2.08 -6.55
N PRO A 126 -1.54 3.40 -6.39
CA PRO A 126 -2.40 4.21 -5.52
C PRO A 126 -3.89 3.98 -5.82
N GLY A 127 -4.69 3.73 -4.79
CA GLY A 127 -6.09 3.37 -4.96
C GLY A 127 -6.69 2.60 -3.78
N SER A 128 -7.91 2.11 -3.98
CA SER A 128 -8.69 1.39 -2.98
C SER A 128 -8.71 -0.11 -3.23
N TYR A 129 -8.55 -0.88 -2.16
CA TYR A 129 -8.40 -2.33 -2.21
C TYR A 129 -9.13 -3.02 -1.07
N ALA A 130 -9.37 -4.32 -1.21
CA ALA A 130 -9.73 -5.21 -0.12
C ALA A 130 -8.76 -6.38 -0.03
N LEU A 131 -8.34 -6.72 1.19
CA LEU A 131 -7.78 -8.03 1.49
C LEU A 131 -8.93 -8.91 1.96
N VAL A 132 -9.18 -10.01 1.26
CA VAL A 132 -10.26 -10.95 1.56
C VAL A 132 -9.70 -12.32 1.88
N PHE A 133 -10.16 -12.90 3.00
CA PHE A 133 -9.98 -14.30 3.32
C PHE A 133 -11.28 -15.06 3.11
N GLY A 134 -11.19 -16.22 2.46
CA GLY A 134 -12.35 -17.05 2.18
C GLY A 134 -11.98 -18.53 2.10
N SER A 135 -12.98 -19.38 1.83
CA SER A 135 -12.78 -20.78 1.48
C SER A 135 -13.70 -21.17 0.32
N GLY A 136 -13.44 -22.29 -0.33
CA GLY A 136 -14.33 -22.80 -1.39
C GLY A 136 -14.16 -22.16 -2.78
N LEU A 137 -13.25 -21.20 -2.94
CA LEU A 137 -12.84 -20.62 -4.24
C LEU A 137 -11.30 -20.60 -4.35
N TYR A 138 -10.78 -20.66 -5.59
CA TYR A 138 -9.35 -20.58 -5.94
C TYR A 138 -8.43 -21.69 -5.34
N GLU A 139 -9.01 -22.73 -4.76
CA GLU A 139 -8.31 -23.88 -4.15
C GLU A 139 -7.80 -24.89 -5.21
N GLY A 140 -6.93 -24.47 -6.13
CA GLY A 140 -6.34 -25.30 -7.19
C GLY A 140 -5.54 -26.51 -6.69
N GLY A 141 -6.24 -27.57 -6.24
CA GLY A 141 -5.67 -28.86 -5.84
C GLY A 141 -5.75 -29.19 -4.34
N MET A 142 -6.21 -28.27 -3.49
CA MET A 142 -6.64 -28.66 -2.14
C MET A 142 -8.01 -29.31 -2.28
N THR A 143 -8.17 -30.48 -1.65
CA THR A 143 -9.49 -31.10 -1.54
C THR A 143 -10.39 -30.07 -0.85
N LYS A 144 -11.69 -30.02 -1.15
CA LYS A 144 -12.68 -29.25 -0.36
C LYS A 144 -12.65 -29.70 1.11
N THR A 145 -11.65 -29.27 1.85
CA THR A 145 -11.33 -29.59 3.22
C THR A 145 -10.84 -28.26 3.76
N GLY A 146 -11.68 -27.42 4.34
CA GLY A 146 -13.04 -27.54 4.78
C GLY A 146 -13.25 -26.30 5.63
N THR A 147 -14.49 -25.87 5.76
CA THR A 147 -15.00 -25.07 6.87
C THR A 147 -14.17 -25.29 8.13
N ASN A 148 -13.81 -24.21 8.85
CA ASN A 148 -13.32 -24.14 10.24
C ASN A 148 -12.12 -23.18 10.45
N ALA A 149 -11.92 -22.19 9.59
CA ALA A 149 -11.04 -21.07 9.89
C ALA A 149 -11.85 -19.90 10.48
N ALA A 150 -11.20 -19.02 11.21
CA ALA A 150 -11.79 -17.81 11.74
C ALA A 150 -10.77 -16.68 11.90
N MET A 151 -11.23 -15.45 11.71
CA MET A 151 -10.50 -14.26 12.13
C MET A 151 -10.74 -14.03 13.63
N VAL A 152 -9.70 -13.84 14.42
CA VAL A 152 -9.89 -13.52 15.85
C VAL A 152 -10.47 -12.11 15.98
N GLN A 153 -11.47 -11.97 16.86
CA GLN A 153 -12.13 -10.71 17.19
C GLN A 153 -12.31 -10.59 18.71
N ALA A 154 -11.19 -10.59 19.44
CA ALA A 154 -11.15 -10.56 20.89
C ALA A 154 -9.81 -10.00 21.40
N GLY A 155 -9.67 -9.85 22.72
CA GLY A 155 -8.36 -9.78 23.37
C GLY A 155 -7.51 -8.55 23.05
N SER A 156 -8.11 -7.34 23.12
CA SER A 156 -7.42 -6.06 22.90
C SER A 156 -6.92 -5.82 21.47
N GLN A 157 -7.60 -6.39 20.46
CA GLN A 157 -7.46 -5.99 19.06
C GLN A 157 -8.21 -4.68 18.81
N ASP A 158 -7.54 -3.57 19.05
CA ASP A 158 -8.08 -2.24 18.82
C ASP A 158 -7.93 -1.87 17.34
N LEU A 159 -8.94 -1.19 16.77
CA LEU A 159 -8.87 -0.69 15.40
C LEU A 159 -7.75 0.35 15.28
N LEU A 160 -6.97 0.27 14.21
CA LEU A 160 -5.95 1.27 13.91
C LEU A 160 -6.57 2.57 13.39
N GLU A 161 -5.80 3.65 13.43
CA GLU A 161 -6.25 4.97 12.96
C GLU A 161 -6.75 4.89 11.51
N GLY A 162 -7.87 5.55 11.22
CA GLY A 162 -8.51 5.53 9.90
C GLY A 162 -9.36 4.27 9.62
N VAL A 163 -9.30 3.24 10.47
CA VAL A 163 -10.10 2.02 10.31
C VAL A 163 -11.42 2.15 11.07
N SER A 164 -12.54 1.91 10.38
CA SER A 164 -13.86 1.86 11.00
C SER A 164 -14.47 0.47 10.90
N THR A 165 -15.54 0.21 11.66
CA THR A 165 -16.31 -1.04 11.54
C THR A 165 -16.86 -1.24 10.13
N ASP A 166 -17.14 -0.15 9.41
CA ASP A 166 -17.68 -0.19 8.06
C ASP A 166 -16.63 -0.67 7.06
N SER A 167 -15.33 -0.50 7.34
CA SER A 167 -14.24 -0.97 6.48
C SER A 167 -14.22 -2.51 6.34
N PHE A 168 -14.86 -3.24 7.25
CA PHE A 168 -14.95 -4.70 7.19
C PHE A 168 -16.14 -5.15 6.35
N ILE A 169 -15.89 -6.10 5.46
CA ILE A 169 -16.88 -6.62 4.52
C ILE A 169 -16.99 -8.14 4.63
N ALA A 170 -18.17 -8.69 4.34
CA ALA A 170 -18.36 -10.13 4.18
C ALA A 170 -19.12 -10.43 2.90
N TRP A 171 -18.69 -11.49 2.22
CA TRP A 171 -19.53 -12.19 1.27
C TRP A 171 -20.41 -13.17 2.03
N ILE A 172 -21.73 -13.09 1.84
CA ILE A 172 -22.68 -14.02 2.42
C ILE A 172 -23.25 -14.89 1.30
N GLY A 173 -22.71 -16.10 1.13
CA GLY A 173 -23.11 -16.99 0.04
C GLY A 173 -24.59 -17.38 0.07
N ALA A 174 -25.21 -17.49 1.24
CA ALA A 174 -26.66 -17.73 1.35
C ALA A 174 -27.51 -16.58 0.77
N GLU A 175 -26.96 -15.37 0.71
CA GLU A 175 -27.64 -14.17 0.22
C GLU A 175 -27.11 -13.70 -1.14
N GLN A 176 -26.03 -14.31 -1.63
CA GLN A 176 -25.34 -13.95 -2.87
C GLN A 176 -25.02 -12.44 -2.93
N ARG A 177 -24.55 -11.87 -1.82
CA ARG A 177 -24.20 -10.45 -1.75
C ARG A 177 -23.10 -10.14 -0.74
N TRP A 178 -22.43 -9.03 -1.00
CA TRP A 178 -21.54 -8.37 -0.05
C TRP A 178 -22.33 -7.57 1.00
N ARG A 179 -21.80 -7.53 2.23
CA ARG A 179 -22.24 -6.67 3.33
C ARG A 179 -21.04 -5.94 3.91
N SER A 180 -21.22 -4.70 4.36
CA SER A 180 -20.24 -3.95 5.17
C SER A 180 -20.67 -3.89 6.63
N GLY A 181 -19.80 -3.41 7.52
CA GLY A 181 -20.15 -3.17 8.92
C GLY A 181 -20.24 -4.45 9.76
N ILE A 182 -19.51 -5.49 9.38
CA ILE A 182 -19.61 -6.82 10.00
C ILE A 182 -18.79 -6.97 11.29
N ALA A 183 -17.93 -5.98 11.59
CA ALA A 183 -17.09 -6.02 12.77
C ALA A 183 -17.83 -5.51 14.01
N SER A 184 -17.50 -6.07 15.17
CA SER A 184 -17.89 -5.53 16.47
C SER A 184 -17.30 -4.12 16.64
N PRO A 185 -18.05 -3.16 17.21
CA PRO A 185 -17.54 -1.82 17.51
C PRO A 185 -16.45 -1.80 18.59
N THR A 186 -16.25 -2.92 19.32
CA THR A 186 -15.31 -3.00 20.44
C THR A 186 -14.06 -3.83 20.17
N HIS A 187 -14.02 -4.59 19.06
CA HIS A 187 -12.88 -5.44 18.73
C HIS A 187 -12.74 -5.54 17.20
N GLY A 188 -11.59 -5.14 16.67
CA GLY A 188 -11.25 -5.31 15.26
C GLY A 188 -10.85 -6.74 14.93
N MET A 189 -11.08 -7.16 13.69
CA MET A 189 -10.36 -8.31 13.12
C MET A 189 -9.06 -7.79 12.52
N ARG A 190 -7.92 -8.47 12.73
CA ARG A 190 -6.62 -8.05 12.20
C ARG A 190 -6.35 -8.70 10.84
N PHE A 191 -6.38 -7.87 9.80
CA PHE A 191 -5.92 -8.12 8.45
C PHE A 191 -4.63 -7.34 8.24
N VAL A 192 -3.70 -7.90 7.48
CA VAL A 192 -2.37 -7.32 7.27
C VAL A 192 -1.93 -7.54 5.83
N VAL A 193 -1.46 -6.47 5.20
CA VAL A 193 -0.75 -6.48 3.92
C VAL A 193 0.66 -5.94 4.18
N ARG A 194 1.69 -6.68 3.76
CA ARG A 194 3.09 -6.28 3.89
C ARG A 194 3.76 -6.20 2.53
N GLY A 195 4.64 -5.22 2.39
CA GLY A 195 5.36 -5.00 1.16
C GLY A 195 6.39 -3.89 1.25
N ALA A 196 6.89 -3.49 0.08
CA ALA A 196 7.75 -2.33 -0.07
C ALA A 196 7.01 -1.20 -0.78
N GLU A 197 7.17 0.03 -0.28
CA GLU A 197 6.64 1.20 -0.97
C GLU A 197 7.26 1.33 -2.36
N VAL A 198 6.43 1.67 -3.33
CA VAL A 198 6.84 2.11 -4.65
C VAL A 198 6.51 3.59 -4.73
N ALA A 199 7.52 4.42 -4.49
CA ALA A 199 7.38 5.87 -4.44
C ALA A 199 6.97 6.47 -5.79
N SER A 200 7.39 5.83 -6.88
CA SER A 200 7.06 6.20 -8.25
C SER A 200 6.85 4.95 -9.09
N LEU A 201 5.76 4.90 -9.87
CA LEU A 201 5.54 3.85 -10.87
C LEU A 201 6.38 4.08 -12.14
N ALA A 202 7.22 5.11 -12.17
CA ALA A 202 8.23 5.29 -13.20
C ALA A 202 9.61 4.72 -12.81
N ASP A 203 9.77 4.23 -11.58
CA ASP A 203 10.96 3.51 -11.12
C ASP A 203 10.81 2.03 -11.52
N PHE A 204 11.31 1.67 -12.69
CA PHE A 204 11.10 0.37 -13.32
C PHE A 204 12.14 -0.68 -12.91
N GLU A 205 13.37 -0.27 -12.59
CA GLU A 205 14.37 -1.16 -11.95
C GLU A 205 14.18 -1.26 -10.44
N LEU A 206 13.32 -0.43 -9.88
CA LEU A 206 12.92 -0.42 -8.47
C LEU A 206 14.13 -0.18 -7.53
N ASP A 207 15.06 0.68 -7.94
CA ASP A 207 16.25 1.02 -7.16
C ASP A 207 16.07 2.26 -6.27
N GLY A 208 14.89 2.89 -6.35
CA GLY A 208 14.43 3.95 -5.47
C GLY A 208 14.60 5.36 -6.03
N ASP A 209 15.02 5.53 -7.28
CA ASP A 209 14.97 6.80 -7.98
C ASP A 209 14.30 6.71 -9.36
N VAL A 210 14.13 7.86 -10.03
CA VAL A 210 13.58 7.91 -11.39
C VAL A 210 14.63 8.57 -12.27
N ASP A 211 15.37 7.78 -13.04
CA ASP A 211 16.52 8.22 -13.79
C ASP A 211 16.68 7.56 -15.19
N GLY A 212 17.89 7.60 -15.76
CA GLY A 212 18.17 7.02 -17.08
C GLY A 212 18.21 5.48 -17.11
N GLY A 213 18.34 4.83 -15.95
CA GLY A 213 18.17 3.39 -15.80
C GLY A 213 16.76 2.96 -16.18
N ASP A 214 15.74 3.64 -15.65
CA ASP A 214 14.33 3.38 -15.93
C ASP A 214 14.01 3.56 -17.39
N LEU A 215 14.55 4.62 -17.99
CA LEU A 215 14.39 4.85 -19.43
C LEU A 215 14.95 3.68 -20.25
N SER A 216 16.02 3.04 -19.77
CA SER A 216 16.60 1.87 -20.41
C SER A 216 15.70 0.64 -20.25
N VAL A 217 15.05 0.48 -19.09
CA VAL A 217 14.05 -0.58 -18.85
C VAL A 217 12.83 -0.40 -19.75
N TRP A 218 12.22 0.79 -19.77
CA TRP A 218 11.10 1.11 -20.67
C TRP A 218 11.48 0.88 -22.14
N GLY A 219 12.67 1.34 -22.54
CA GLY A 219 13.16 1.16 -23.91
C GLY A 219 13.32 -0.32 -24.31
N ALA A 220 13.64 -1.20 -23.34
CA ALA A 220 13.74 -2.64 -23.57
C ALA A 220 12.36 -3.32 -23.64
N GLY A 221 11.36 -2.83 -22.89
CA GLY A 221 10.01 -3.38 -22.87
C GLY A 221 9.05 -2.79 -23.91
N PHE A 222 9.39 -1.68 -24.56
CA PHE A 222 8.49 -0.97 -25.48
C PHE A 222 7.83 -1.89 -26.51
N GLY A 223 6.49 -1.87 -26.55
CA GLY A 223 5.66 -2.71 -27.40
C GLY A 223 5.26 -4.06 -26.77
N LYS A 224 5.69 -4.37 -25.54
CA LYS A 224 5.21 -5.53 -24.79
C LYS A 224 3.73 -5.36 -24.47
N THR A 225 2.92 -6.32 -24.91
CA THR A 225 1.48 -6.43 -24.62
C THR A 225 1.02 -7.83 -25.05
N PRO A 226 0.07 -8.47 -24.34
CA PRO A 226 -0.43 -8.10 -23.01
C PRO A 226 0.57 -8.50 -21.91
N ASP A 227 0.16 -8.33 -20.66
CA ASP A 227 0.85 -8.82 -19.46
C ASP A 227 2.23 -8.18 -19.22
N ALA A 228 2.38 -6.90 -19.61
CA ALA A 228 3.47 -6.10 -19.08
C ALA A 228 3.29 -5.89 -17.57
N VAL A 229 4.41 -5.78 -16.86
CA VAL A 229 4.46 -5.38 -15.47
C VAL A 229 5.35 -4.15 -15.33
N LEU A 230 5.33 -3.51 -14.17
CA LEU A 230 6.15 -2.32 -13.88
C LEU A 230 7.62 -2.48 -14.29
N THR A 231 8.25 -3.64 -14.01
CA THR A 231 9.65 -3.89 -14.37
C THR A 231 9.90 -4.12 -15.86
N ASP A 232 8.86 -4.09 -16.69
CA ASP A 232 8.98 -4.00 -18.15
C ASP A 232 8.84 -2.56 -18.66
N GLY A 233 8.48 -1.60 -17.80
CA GLY A 233 8.19 -0.22 -18.17
C GLY A 233 6.71 0.14 -18.27
N ASP A 234 5.82 -0.63 -17.65
CA ASP A 234 4.36 -0.35 -17.59
C ASP A 234 4.04 0.51 -16.34
N ALA A 235 4.06 1.83 -16.52
CA ALA A 235 3.90 2.80 -15.44
C ALA A 235 2.43 2.98 -15.05
N ASP A 236 1.52 2.95 -16.03
CA ASP A 236 0.08 3.13 -15.78
C ASP A 236 -0.63 1.82 -15.38
N SER A 237 0.11 0.70 -15.39
CA SER A 237 -0.35 -0.64 -15.03
C SER A 237 -1.54 -1.11 -15.88
N ASP A 238 -1.57 -0.73 -17.16
CA ASP A 238 -2.59 -1.15 -18.12
C ASP A 238 -2.27 -2.51 -18.78
N GLY A 239 -1.11 -3.09 -18.47
CA GLY A 239 -0.63 -4.36 -19.00
C GLY A 239 0.09 -4.22 -20.34
N SER A 240 0.45 -3.00 -20.75
CA SER A 240 1.20 -2.73 -21.99
C SER A 240 2.29 -1.68 -21.79
N VAL A 241 3.42 -1.82 -22.49
CA VAL A 241 4.50 -0.80 -22.47
C VAL A 241 4.40 0.07 -23.73
N THR A 242 3.91 1.29 -23.58
CA THR A 242 3.59 2.21 -24.67
C THR A 242 4.18 3.60 -24.45
N GLY A 243 3.78 4.56 -25.31
CA GLY A 243 4.10 5.96 -25.11
C GLY A 243 3.34 6.61 -23.96
N SER A 244 2.28 5.99 -23.42
CA SER A 244 1.59 6.43 -22.21
C SER A 244 2.57 6.39 -21.03
N ASP A 245 3.19 5.23 -20.84
CA ASP A 245 4.16 4.97 -19.77
C ASP A 245 5.39 5.88 -19.86
N PHE A 246 5.86 6.12 -21.08
CA PHE A 246 6.97 7.05 -21.30
C PHE A 246 6.63 8.47 -20.85
N LEU A 247 5.40 8.92 -21.09
CA LEU A 247 4.97 10.25 -20.63
C LEU A 247 4.86 10.31 -19.11
N GLU A 248 4.50 9.21 -18.45
CA GLU A 248 4.53 9.12 -16.99
C GLU A 248 5.95 9.21 -16.46
N TRP A 249 6.88 8.42 -17.03
CA TRP A 249 8.30 8.50 -16.71
C TRP A 249 8.88 9.91 -16.92
N GLN A 250 8.56 10.56 -18.03
CA GLN A 250 9.04 11.94 -18.29
C GLN A 250 8.57 12.95 -17.24
N ARG A 251 7.35 12.81 -16.74
CA ARG A 251 6.82 13.70 -15.68
C ARG A 251 7.51 13.41 -14.36
N ALA A 252 7.61 12.14 -13.97
CA ALA A 252 8.26 11.72 -12.75
C ALA A 252 9.75 12.12 -12.72
N PHE A 253 10.47 11.92 -13.82
CA PHE A 253 11.86 12.36 -13.98
C PHE A 253 12.01 13.88 -13.81
N ALA A 254 11.08 14.66 -14.39
CA ALA A 254 11.11 16.12 -14.26
C ALA A 254 10.80 16.59 -12.82
N GLU A 255 9.92 15.88 -12.10
CA GLU A 255 9.62 16.13 -10.69
C GLU A 255 10.80 15.78 -9.79
N ALA A 256 11.45 14.63 -10.02
CA ALA A 256 12.66 14.23 -9.31
C ALA A 256 13.83 15.20 -9.54
N ALA A 257 13.93 15.78 -10.75
CA ALA A 257 14.95 16.77 -11.10
C ALA A 257 14.61 18.20 -10.63
N ALA A 258 13.40 18.46 -10.13
CA ALA A 258 13.00 19.79 -9.70
C ALA A 258 13.82 20.20 -8.45
N PRO A 259 14.46 21.38 -8.44
CA PRO A 259 15.19 21.84 -7.27
C PRO A 259 14.22 21.96 -6.09
N THR A 260 14.50 21.26 -5.00
CA THR A 260 13.80 21.46 -3.73
C THR A 260 14.00 22.93 -3.34
N GLY A 261 12.91 23.70 -3.39
CA GLY A 261 12.98 25.15 -3.28
C GLY A 261 13.72 25.57 -2.01
N ALA A 262 14.96 26.03 -2.15
CA ALA A 262 15.62 26.76 -1.08
C ALA A 262 14.73 27.96 -0.77
N ALA A 263 14.31 28.09 0.49
CA ALA A 263 13.52 29.24 0.93
C ALA A 263 14.24 30.50 0.46
N VAL A 264 13.63 31.21 -0.50
CA VAL A 264 14.15 32.48 -1.01
C VAL A 264 14.25 33.39 0.21
N PRO A 265 15.45 33.84 0.62
CA PRO A 265 15.57 34.74 1.75
C PRO A 265 14.68 35.94 1.48
N GLU A 266 13.73 36.23 2.39
CA GLU A 266 12.83 37.37 2.21
C GLU A 266 13.68 38.62 1.93
N PRO A 267 13.34 39.42 0.91
CA PRO A 267 14.15 40.56 0.55
C PRO A 267 14.27 41.48 1.77
N VAL A 268 15.49 41.88 2.09
CA VAL A 268 15.85 42.88 3.14
C VAL A 268 15.29 44.29 2.85
N ALA A 269 14.18 44.39 2.13
CA ALA A 269 13.44 45.61 1.82
C ALA A 269 13.09 46.41 3.07
N TRP A 270 12.74 45.74 4.18
CA TRP A 270 12.50 46.39 5.46
C TRP A 270 13.78 47.02 6.05
N VAL A 271 14.93 46.37 5.88
CA VAL A 271 16.23 46.91 6.32
C VAL A 271 16.62 48.12 5.47
N LEU A 272 16.44 48.07 4.15
CA LEU A 272 16.70 49.20 3.26
C LEU A 272 15.74 50.38 3.53
N ALA A 273 14.46 50.10 3.80
CA ALA A 273 13.50 51.13 4.18
C ALA A 273 13.85 51.78 5.53
N ALA A 274 14.28 51.00 6.52
CA ALA A 274 14.73 51.51 7.81
C ALA A 274 16.00 52.35 7.69
N VAL A 275 16.98 51.92 6.90
CA VAL A 275 18.21 52.68 6.63
C VAL A 275 17.88 53.98 5.89
N ALA A 276 17.01 53.95 4.88
CA ALA A 276 16.58 55.15 4.17
C ALA A 276 15.88 56.15 5.10
N ALA A 277 15.00 55.68 5.99
CA ALA A 277 14.33 56.53 6.97
C ALA A 277 15.32 57.18 7.95
N LEU A 278 16.31 56.42 8.44
CA LEU A 278 17.36 56.94 9.31
C LEU A 278 18.23 58.00 8.62
N LEU A 279 18.59 57.78 7.35
CA LEU A 279 19.35 58.74 6.56
C LEU A 279 18.56 60.04 6.34
N VAL A 280 17.27 59.95 6.02
CA VAL A 280 16.41 61.13 5.86
C VAL A 280 16.26 61.90 7.19
N ALA A 281 16.07 61.21 8.30
CA ALA A 281 15.97 61.83 9.62
C ALA A 281 17.28 62.55 10.02
N SER A 282 18.44 61.94 9.76
CA SER A 282 19.75 62.54 10.04
C SER A 282 20.02 63.79 9.21
N MET A 283 19.66 63.80 7.93
CA MET A 283 19.77 64.98 7.06
C MET A 283 18.86 66.13 7.53
N HIS A 284 17.67 65.81 8.05
CA HIS A 284 16.74 66.81 8.57
C HIS A 284 17.27 67.47 9.85
N ALA A 285 17.86 66.69 10.76
CA ALA A 285 18.46 67.18 12.00
C ALA A 285 19.70 68.07 11.76
N LEU A 286 20.52 67.74 10.75
CA LEU A 286 21.67 68.58 10.39
C LEU A 286 21.23 69.93 9.79
N ARG A 287 20.17 69.94 8.98
CA ARG A 287 19.66 71.16 8.35
C ARG A 287 19.02 72.14 9.35
N SER A 288 18.33 71.64 10.38
CA SER A 288 17.75 72.50 11.42
C SER A 288 18.80 73.15 12.33
N SER A 289 19.99 72.56 12.45
CA SER A 289 21.09 73.11 13.25
C SER A 289 21.79 74.32 12.60
N GLN A 290 21.75 74.45 11.27
CA GLN A 290 22.42 75.53 10.54
C GLN A 290 21.61 76.83 10.43
N THR A 291 20.32 76.80 10.78
CA THR A 291 19.43 77.98 10.73
C THR A 291 19.32 78.70 12.07
N ALA A 292 20.14 78.33 13.06
CA ALA A 292 20.08 78.83 14.44
C ALA A 292 21.22 79.79 14.83
N GLU A 293 22.02 80.25 13.87
CA GLU A 293 22.94 81.40 14.01
C GLU A 293 22.39 82.62 13.26
#